data_AF-A0A3L7X7H4-F1
#
_entry.id   AF-A0A3L7X7H4-F1
#
_cell.length_a   1.000
_cell.length_b   1.000
_cell.length_c   1.000
_cell.angle_alpha   90.00
_cell.angle_beta   90.00
_cell.angle_gamma   90.00
#
_symmetry.space_group_name_H-M   'P 1'
#
loop_
_entity.id
_entity.type
_entity.pdbx_description
1 polymer ?
#
loop_
_entity_poly.entity_id
_entity_poly.type
_entity_poly.pdbx_seq_one_letter_code
_entity_poly.pdbx_strand_id
1 'polypeptide(L)'
;MCARPVPLAGGINMSNYAFLAGVPQWAALLGVVLVVSTLGYSGAALWLWTVAAALALLGWGAPAWLWGVAAALAVLFNVPALRTVLLSRPVMRLLRTLQLLPVISETERIAIEA
;
A
#
# COMPACT_ATOMS: atom_id res chain seq x y z
N MET A 1 -31.06 -40.66 17.12
CA MET A 1 -29.83 -39.98 16.68
C MET A 1 -30.22 -38.88 15.70
N CYS A 2 -30.42 -37.65 16.17
CA CYS A 2 -30.72 -36.49 15.33
C CYS A 2 -29.60 -35.47 15.51
N ALA A 3 -28.66 -35.43 14.57
CA ALA A 3 -27.63 -34.40 14.54
C ALA A 3 -28.28 -33.10 14.03
N ARG A 4 -28.40 -32.09 14.90
CA ARG A 4 -28.72 -30.72 14.46
C ARG A 4 -27.45 -30.10 13.87
N PRO A 5 -27.50 -29.49 12.68
CA PRO A 5 -26.40 -28.66 12.22
C PRO A 5 -26.37 -27.39 13.08
N VAL A 6 -25.23 -27.15 13.74
CA VAL A 6 -24.94 -25.86 14.38
C VAL A 6 -24.60 -24.87 13.26
N PRO A 7 -25.29 -23.72 13.13
CA PRO A 7 -24.95 -22.72 12.13
C PRO A 7 -23.62 -22.05 12.51
N LEU A 8 -22.53 -22.41 11.82
CA LEU A 8 -21.23 -21.73 11.86
C LEU A 8 -21.25 -20.45 11.02
N ALA A 9 -22.14 -19.54 11.34
CA ALA A 9 -22.14 -18.21 10.74
C ALA A 9 -22.68 -17.20 11.75
N GLY A 10 -21.88 -16.96 12.79
CA GLY A 10 -21.91 -15.67 13.47
C GLY A 10 -21.44 -14.63 12.46
N GLY A 11 -22.38 -14.21 11.60
CA GLY A 11 -22.18 -13.16 10.64
C GLY A 11 -21.70 -11.93 11.36
N ILE A 12 -20.51 -11.46 10.99
CA ILE A 12 -20.06 -10.13 11.35
C ILE A 12 -20.99 -9.20 10.58
N ASN A 13 -22.10 -8.79 11.22
CA ASN A 13 -22.96 -7.74 10.71
C ASN A 13 -22.14 -6.45 10.77
N MET A 14 -21.37 -6.18 9.71
CA MET A 14 -20.64 -4.94 9.54
C MET A 14 -21.65 -3.84 9.22
N SER A 15 -22.03 -3.16 10.29
CA SER A 15 -22.83 -1.93 10.30
C SER A 15 -22.38 -0.97 9.19
N ASN A 16 -23.32 -0.43 8.42
CA ASN A 16 -23.12 0.46 7.28
C ASN A 16 -22.22 1.68 7.61
N TYR A 17 -20.92 1.59 7.33
CA TYR A 17 -19.98 2.72 7.38
C TYR A 17 -19.67 3.31 5.99
N ALA A 18 -20.40 2.89 4.95
CA ALA A 18 -20.18 3.30 3.55
C ALA A 18 -20.71 4.73 3.26
N PHE A 19 -20.03 5.76 3.75
CA PHE A 19 -20.44 7.15 3.53
C PHE A 19 -20.37 7.61 2.06
N LEU A 20 -19.65 6.88 1.19
CA LEU A 20 -19.59 7.16 -0.25
C LEU A 20 -20.75 6.53 -1.03
N ALA A 21 -21.60 5.71 -0.42
CA ALA A 21 -22.72 5.06 -1.10
C ALA A 21 -23.77 6.04 -1.64
N GLY A 22 -23.90 7.22 -1.02
CA GLY A 22 -24.81 8.29 -1.46
C GLY A 22 -24.20 9.27 -2.47
N VAL A 23 -22.92 9.11 -2.81
CA VAL A 23 -22.20 10.04 -3.69
C VAL A 23 -22.16 9.44 -5.10
N PRO A 24 -22.38 10.25 -6.16
CA PRO A 24 -22.17 9.79 -7.53
C PRO A 24 -20.76 9.22 -7.71
N GLN A 25 -20.63 8.04 -8.32
CA GLN A 25 -19.34 7.32 -8.35
C GLN A 25 -18.24 8.10 -9.08
N TRP A 26 -18.59 8.90 -10.09
CA TRP A 26 -17.64 9.78 -10.76
C TRP A 26 -17.03 10.82 -9.80
N ALA A 27 -17.83 11.37 -8.89
CA ALA A 27 -17.38 12.35 -7.90
C ALA A 27 -16.49 11.69 -6.83
N ALA A 28 -16.82 10.46 -6.43
CA ALA A 28 -15.96 9.67 -5.54
C ALA A 28 -14.59 9.35 -6.19
N LEU A 29 -14.57 8.99 -7.48
CA LEU A 29 -13.33 8.76 -8.22
C LEU A 29 -12.49 10.04 -8.35
N LEU A 30 -13.11 11.18 -8.66
CA LEU A 30 -12.40 12.47 -8.70
C LEU A 30 -11.80 12.83 -7.34
N GLY A 31 -12.55 12.58 -6.25
CA GLY A 31 -12.05 12.77 -4.89
C GLY A 31 -10.82 11.92 -4.60
N VAL A 32 -10.84 10.64 -4.98
CA VAL A 32 -9.67 9.74 -4.83
C VAL A 32 -8.49 10.24 -5.66
N VAL A 33 -8.70 10.61 -6.93
CA VAL A 33 -7.63 11.13 -7.79
C VAL A 33 -7.00 12.38 -7.19
N LEU A 34 -7.81 13.29 -6.64
CA LEU A 34 -7.33 14.51 -6.01
C LEU A 34 -6.53 14.21 -4.72
N VAL A 35 -7.00 13.31 -3.88
CA VAL A 35 -6.29 12.89 -2.65
C VAL A 35 -4.96 12.21 -3.01
N VAL A 36 -4.96 11.27 -3.95
CA VAL A 36 -3.74 10.59 -4.42
C VAL A 36 -2.75 11.58 -5.03
N SER A 37 -3.24 12.53 -5.84
CA SER A 37 -2.39 13.55 -6.47
C SER A 37 -1.79 14.50 -5.45
N THR A 38 -2.56 14.94 -4.45
CA THR A 38 -2.06 15.84 -3.39
C THR A 38 -1.05 15.14 -2.47
N LEU A 39 -1.30 13.89 -2.07
CA LEU A 39 -0.35 13.07 -1.31
C LEU A 39 0.93 12.80 -2.11
N GLY A 40 0.80 12.51 -3.41
CA GLY A 40 1.93 12.28 -4.31
C GLY A 40 2.76 13.54 -4.54
N TYR A 41 2.11 14.67 -4.83
CA TYR A 41 2.78 15.95 -5.07
C TYR A 41 3.49 16.49 -3.83
N SER A 42 2.90 16.31 -2.65
CA SER A 42 3.51 16.75 -1.38
C SER A 42 4.63 15.83 -0.86
N GLY A 43 4.84 14.66 -1.49
CA GLY A 43 5.79 13.66 -0.98
C GLY A 43 5.40 13.14 0.40
N ALA A 44 4.09 13.00 0.66
CA ALA A 44 3.55 12.65 1.96
C ALA A 44 4.15 11.35 2.51
N ALA A 45 4.37 11.32 3.83
CA ALA A 45 4.91 10.14 4.51
C ALA A 45 4.01 8.91 4.32
N LEU A 46 4.60 7.71 4.28
CA LEU A 46 3.89 6.45 4.02
C LEU A 46 2.70 6.18 4.96
N TRP A 47 2.75 6.70 6.20
CA TRP A 47 1.65 6.56 7.14
C TRP A 47 0.39 7.32 6.67
N LEU A 48 0.55 8.49 6.01
CA LEU A 48 -0.58 9.24 5.44
C LEU A 48 -1.26 8.45 4.32
N TRP A 49 -0.49 7.75 3.49
CA TRP A 49 -1.03 6.84 2.48
C TRP A 49 -1.84 5.71 3.10
N THR A 50 -1.40 5.16 4.23
CA THR A 50 -2.16 4.12 4.94
C THR A 50 -3.45 4.65 5.55
N VAL A 51 -3.44 5.88 6.08
CA VAL A 51 -4.67 6.54 6.57
C VAL A 51 -5.63 6.80 5.41
N ALA A 52 -5.14 7.30 4.27
CA ALA A 52 -5.97 7.51 3.09
C ALA A 52 -6.59 6.21 2.56
N ALA A 53 -5.82 5.12 2.51
CA ALA A 53 -6.33 3.80 2.13
C ALA A 53 -7.38 3.28 3.13
N ALA A 54 -7.17 3.45 4.44
CA ALA A 54 -8.15 3.08 5.46
C ALA A 54 -9.45 3.88 5.33
N LEU A 55 -9.36 5.19 5.06
CA LEU A 55 -10.52 6.03 4.81
C LEU A 55 -11.27 5.64 3.53
N ALA A 56 -10.56 5.23 2.48
CA ALA A 56 -11.19 4.70 1.27
C ALA A 56 -11.94 3.39 1.57
N LEU A 57 -11.32 2.45 2.28
CA LEU A 57 -11.96 1.18 2.68
C LEU A 57 -13.19 1.41 3.55
N LEU A 58 -13.12 2.38 4.46
CA LEU A 58 -14.26 2.81 5.27
C LEU A 58 -15.35 3.41 4.37
N GLY A 59 -15.01 4.35 3.48
CA GLY A 59 -15.98 5.03 2.63
C GLY A 59 -16.73 4.12 1.67
N TRP A 60 -16.07 3.10 1.14
CA TRP A 60 -16.67 2.10 0.27
C TRP A 60 -17.36 0.94 1.00
N GLY A 61 -17.29 0.87 2.34
CA GLY A 61 -17.91 -0.23 3.08
C GLY A 61 -17.20 -1.57 2.86
N ALA A 62 -15.87 -1.58 2.77
CA ALA A 62 -15.11 -2.76 2.38
C ALA A 62 -15.31 -3.95 3.35
N PRO A 63 -15.30 -5.20 2.82
CA PRO A 63 -15.43 -6.42 3.61
C PRO A 63 -14.22 -6.67 4.52
N ALA A 64 -14.38 -7.51 5.55
CA ALA A 64 -13.42 -7.66 6.65
C ALA A 64 -12.05 -8.19 6.18
N TRP A 65 -12.04 -9.04 5.15
CA TRP A 65 -10.80 -9.57 4.59
C TRP A 65 -9.93 -8.47 3.97
N LEU A 66 -10.55 -7.45 3.37
CA LEU A 66 -9.87 -6.31 2.75
C LEU A 66 -9.16 -5.44 3.81
N TRP A 67 -9.77 -5.32 4.99
CA TRP A 67 -9.12 -4.70 6.14
C TRP A 67 -7.88 -5.47 6.61
N GLY A 68 -7.93 -6.81 6.60
CA GLY A 68 -6.78 -7.66 6.92
C GLY A 68 -5.63 -7.46 5.93
N VAL A 69 -5.92 -7.42 4.62
CA VAL A 69 -4.93 -7.14 3.58
C VAL A 69 -4.35 -5.73 3.71
N ALA A 70 -5.20 -4.73 3.94
CA ALA A 70 -4.77 -3.34 4.10
C ALA A 70 -3.88 -3.16 5.34
N ALA A 71 -4.20 -3.81 6.46
CA ALA A 71 -3.37 -3.81 7.65
C ALA A 71 -2.01 -4.47 7.38
N ALA A 72 -1.99 -5.62 6.69
CA ALA A 72 -0.74 -6.29 6.31
C ALA A 72 0.14 -5.40 5.43
N LEU A 73 -0.43 -4.74 4.41
CA LEU A 73 0.29 -3.78 3.57
C LEU A 73 0.75 -2.56 4.37
N ALA A 74 -0.08 -2.05 5.27
CA ALA A 74 0.28 -0.92 6.12
C ALA A 74 1.51 -1.23 6.99
N VAL A 75 1.57 -2.43 7.56
CA VAL A 75 2.73 -2.90 8.32
C VAL A 75 3.94 -3.08 7.39
N LEU A 76 3.76 -3.73 6.24
CA LEU A 76 4.82 -3.97 5.27
C LEU A 76 5.51 -2.68 4.81
N PHE A 77 4.74 -1.63 4.53
CA PHE A 77 5.26 -0.37 4.01
C PHE A 77 5.70 0.62 5.10
N ASN A 78 5.04 0.66 6.26
CA ASN A 78 5.46 1.57 7.35
C ASN A 78 6.67 1.05 8.13
N VAL A 79 6.87 -0.27 8.23
CA VAL A 79 8.00 -0.84 8.97
C VAL A 79 9.28 -0.72 8.14
N PRO A 80 10.26 0.12 8.55
CA PRO A 80 11.44 0.42 7.73
C PRO A 80 12.30 -0.81 7.44
N ALA A 81 12.35 -1.75 8.38
CA ALA A 81 13.09 -3.01 8.25
C ALA A 81 12.48 -3.93 7.18
N LEU A 82 11.14 -4.01 7.11
CA LEU A 82 10.45 -4.83 6.12
C LEU A 82 10.64 -4.26 4.73
N ARG A 83 10.39 -2.96 4.53
CA ARG A 83 10.53 -2.33 3.21
C ARG A 83 11.96 -2.41 2.67
N THR A 84 12.98 -2.30 3.51
CA THR A 84 14.38 -2.40 3.04
C THR A 84 14.75 -3.81 2.64
N VAL A 85 14.31 -4.81 3.40
CA VAL A 85 14.62 -6.22 3.10
C VAL A 85 13.83 -6.73 1.89
N LEU A 86 12.55 -6.39 1.79
CA LEU A 86 11.64 -6.92 0.78
C LEU A 86 11.61 -6.11 -0.52
N LEU A 87 11.92 -4.80 -0.48
CA LEU A 87 11.91 -3.95 -1.68
C LEU A 87 13.33 -3.52 -2.06
N SER A 88 14.06 -2.83 -1.17
CA SER A 88 15.34 -2.21 -1.55
C SER A 88 16.42 -3.23 -1.89
N ARG A 89 16.57 -4.30 -1.10
CA ARG A 89 17.58 -5.34 -1.35
C ARG A 89 17.39 -6.07 -2.69
N PRO A 90 16.20 -6.57 -3.06
CA PRO A 90 16.01 -7.23 -4.35
C PRO A 90 16.12 -6.24 -5.51
N VAL A 91 15.62 -5.01 -5.38
CA VAL A 91 15.76 -3.98 -6.42
C VAL A 91 17.24 -3.66 -6.68
N MET A 92 18.04 -3.47 -5.62
CA MET A 92 19.47 -3.19 -5.76
C MET A 92 20.24 -4.40 -6.31
N ARG A 93 19.85 -5.63 -5.95
CA ARG A 93 20.38 -6.85 -6.57
C ARG A 93 20.05 -6.90 -8.04
N LEU A 94 18.81 -6.60 -8.42
CA LEU A 94 18.35 -6.61 -9.80
C LEU A 94 19.11 -5.59 -10.65
N LEU A 95 19.24 -4.35 -10.16
CA LEU A 95 20.02 -3.29 -10.82
C LEU A 95 21.50 -3.67 -11.01
N ARG A 96 22.10 -4.35 -10.02
CA ARG A 96 23.47 -4.87 -10.12
C ARG A 96 23.57 -6.01 -11.15
N THR A 97 22.62 -6.95 -11.16
CA THR A 97 22.61 -8.03 -12.17
C THR A 97 22.36 -7.51 -13.58
N LEU A 98 21.59 -6.43 -13.73
CA LEU A 98 21.34 -5.77 -15.01
C LEU A 98 22.49 -4.84 -15.43
N GLN A 99 23.58 -4.73 -14.65
CA GLN A 99 24.74 -3.87 -14.93
C GLN A 99 24.42 -2.39 -15.23
N LEU A 100 23.24 -1.92 -14.84
CA LEU A 100 22.85 -0.51 -14.99
C LEU A 100 23.62 0.44 -14.05
N LEU A 101 24.42 -0.12 -13.14
CA LEU A 101 25.45 0.62 -12.41
C LEU A 101 26.76 0.48 -13.19
N PRO A 102 27.12 1.45 -14.06
CA PRO A 102 28.45 1.48 -14.66
C PRO A 102 29.50 1.45 -13.53
N VAL A 103 30.35 0.44 -13.59
CA VAL A 103 31.55 0.30 -12.76
C VAL A 103 32.38 1.57 -12.98
N ILE A 104 32.76 2.29 -11.91
CA ILE A 104 33.61 3.49 -11.86
C ILE A 104 34.09 3.90 -13.26
N SER A 105 33.48 4.93 -13.84
CA SER A 105 33.88 5.39 -15.16
C SER A 105 35.36 5.76 -15.13
N GLU A 106 36.11 5.43 -16.18
CA GLU A 106 37.56 5.68 -16.28
C GLU A 106 37.94 7.12 -15.89
N THR A 107 37.04 8.07 -16.08
CA THR A 107 37.19 9.48 -15.69
C THR A 107 37.29 9.71 -14.16
N GLU A 108 36.54 9.00 -13.31
CA GLU A 108 36.67 9.12 -11.84
C GLU A 108 37.96 8.46 -11.32
N ARG A 109 38.42 7.40 -11.98
CA ARG A 109 39.70 6.74 -11.63
C ARG A 109 40.89 7.64 -11.99
N ILE A 110 40.86 8.29 -13.15
CA ILE A 110 41.93 9.20 -13.59
C ILE A 110 42.02 10.45 -12.68
N ALA A 111 40.91 10.94 -12.12
CA ALA A 111 40.93 12.11 -11.24
C ALA A 111 41.51 11.84 -9.83
N ILE A 112 41.53 10.58 -9.39
CA ILE A 112 42.05 10.19 -8.07
C ILE A 112 43.52 9.75 -8.16
N GLU A 113 43.94 9.26 -9.32
CA GLU A 113 45.29 8.72 -9.56
C GLU A 113 46.27 9.76 -10.15
N ALA A 114 45.77 10.90 -10.63
CA ALA A 114 46.53 12.08 -11.06
C ALA A 114 46.72 13.09 -9.93
#